data_AF-A0A7V3NDQ2-F1
#
_entry.id   AF-A0A7V3NDQ2-F1
#
_cell.length_a   1.000
_cell.length_b   1.000
_cell.length_c   1.000
_cell.angle_alpha   90.00
_cell.angle_beta   90.00
_cell.angle_gamma   90.00
#
_symmetry.space_group_name_H-M   'P 1'
#
loop_
_entity.id
_entity.type
_entity.pdbx_description
1 polymer ?
#
loop_
_entity_poly.entity_id
_entity_poly.type
_entity_poly.pdbx_seq_one_letter_code
_entity_poly.pdbx_strand_id
1 'polypeptide(L)'
;MASVSSLASAVASAGANAQAESRLRLWLAMVLAVGIAARLVRFALRFPLWYDEAALSASLLDRGFLDLLWPLDCGQAAPIGFLWMQWALVKLLGFSEFVLRLGSLVGGVGCVLIFWRLAHLVLHGSAAALAAGMLAVSYPAIRYSAEAKPYGIDLAVATGMLWLALRWLRCPRAGRWLWLLAAVAPAALALSFPAVFVAGSISAVTAWVLWRQKVARGGWAWLAYNASVLGAFLAVQAAAHSNLSPEGAATMQAYWKDAFPPLESLGSLVRWLLAAQTGPMLSHPIGGDHGGSIVTALLCLAGVTALARRRQGDLLAVLLVPWGLNLLAAALHRYPYGGHVRLAMHLAPSVCLLAGVGLGAVLARLGGASRANRTAVAALVVLAGIGAATMVRDVARPARSENDLRARAFAQWFWVAKAFDGELVCARTDLHLPFTHTLLLEGDEAIYYCNQRIYSPRHARGQAPQWERISARWPLRCAWFRVPWLPCDETELERWLGQMQKRFRLASRQSYPVPVFNKRGLESHNTVEVFEFVPR
;
A
#
# COMPACT_ATOMS: atom_id res chain seq x y z
N MET A 1 -57.53 -2.44 32.04
CA MET A 1 -57.23 -1.82 30.73
C MET A 1 -55.85 -1.14 30.67
N ALA A 2 -55.36 -0.48 31.72
CA ALA A 2 -54.04 0.18 31.71
C ALA A 2 -52.82 -0.77 31.56
N SER A 3 -52.91 -2.04 32.00
CA SER A 3 -51.81 -3.01 31.85
C SER A 3 -51.63 -3.53 30.41
N VAL A 4 -52.72 -3.63 29.64
CA VAL A 4 -52.70 -4.18 28.27
C VAL A 4 -52.13 -3.17 27.28
N SER A 5 -52.41 -1.87 27.43
CA SER A 5 -51.82 -0.83 26.56
C SER A 5 -50.33 -0.60 26.84
N SER A 6 -49.90 -0.74 28.09
CA SER A 6 -48.49 -0.73 28.51
C SER A 6 -47.70 -1.89 27.88
N LEU A 7 -48.25 -3.11 27.95
CA LEU A 7 -47.66 -4.30 27.32
C LEU A 7 -47.62 -4.19 25.79
N ALA A 8 -48.68 -3.69 25.15
CA ALA A 8 -48.71 -3.49 23.70
C ALA A 8 -47.66 -2.46 23.23
N SER A 9 -47.49 -1.36 23.99
CA SER A 9 -46.45 -0.35 23.73
C SER A 9 -45.03 -0.91 23.91
N ALA A 10 -44.81 -1.72 24.95
CA ALA A 10 -43.53 -2.38 25.19
C ALA A 10 -43.19 -3.38 24.06
N VAL A 11 -44.13 -4.20 23.62
CA VAL A 11 -43.95 -5.15 22.51
C VAL A 11 -43.71 -4.42 21.18
N ALA A 12 -44.45 -3.35 20.89
CA ALA A 12 -44.26 -2.54 19.67
C ALA A 12 -42.89 -1.85 19.65
N SER A 13 -42.44 -1.31 20.80
CA SER A 13 -41.12 -0.70 20.92
C SER A 13 -39.97 -1.71 20.79
N ALA A 14 -40.13 -2.92 21.33
CA ALA A 14 -39.18 -4.02 21.17
C ALA A 14 -39.08 -4.47 19.70
N GLY A 15 -40.23 -4.62 19.01
CA GLY A 15 -40.28 -4.96 17.59
C GLY A 15 -39.61 -3.91 16.69
N ALA A 16 -39.86 -2.63 16.95
CA ALA A 16 -39.23 -1.53 16.22
C ALA A 16 -37.70 -1.49 16.41
N ASN A 17 -37.22 -1.80 17.63
CA ASN A 17 -35.79 -1.83 17.92
C ASN A 17 -35.09 -3.03 17.24
N ALA A 18 -35.72 -4.21 17.26
CA ALA A 18 -35.22 -5.39 16.54
C ALA A 18 -35.16 -5.16 15.02
N GLN A 19 -36.15 -4.49 14.45
CA GLN A 19 -36.15 -4.13 13.02
C GLN A 19 -35.04 -3.12 12.69
N ALA A 20 -34.81 -2.13 13.56
CA ALA A 20 -33.75 -1.14 13.39
C ALA A 20 -32.34 -1.77 13.44
N GLU A 21 -32.11 -2.70 14.38
CA GLU A 21 -30.86 -3.46 14.43
C GLU A 21 -30.66 -4.34 13.20
N SER A 22 -31.72 -5.00 12.72
CA SER A 22 -31.66 -5.82 11.52
C SER A 22 -31.29 -5.00 10.29
N ARG A 23 -31.87 -3.79 10.15
CA ARG A 23 -31.52 -2.84 9.08
C ARG A 23 -30.06 -2.38 9.19
N LEU A 24 -29.58 -2.08 10.40
CA LEU A 24 -28.19 -1.69 10.62
C LEU A 24 -27.22 -2.80 10.19
N ARG A 25 -27.50 -4.05 10.56
CA ARG A 25 -26.69 -5.22 10.17
C ARG A 25 -26.70 -5.44 8.66
N LEU A 26 -27.86 -5.31 8.01
CA LEU A 26 -27.99 -5.40 6.56
C LEU A 26 -27.14 -4.34 5.85
N TRP A 27 -27.29 -3.07 6.24
CA TRP A 27 -26.53 -1.98 5.62
C TRP A 27 -25.03 -2.09 5.90
N LEU A 28 -24.63 -2.54 7.09
CA LEU A 28 -23.23 -2.86 7.36
C LEU A 28 -22.73 -3.93 6.38
N ALA A 29 -23.43 -5.06 6.25
CA ALA A 29 -23.05 -6.12 5.33
C ALA A 29 -22.93 -5.62 3.88
N MET A 30 -23.85 -4.76 3.42
CA MET A 30 -23.77 -4.15 2.10
C MET A 30 -22.56 -3.23 1.95
N VAL A 31 -22.26 -2.37 2.93
CA VAL A 31 -21.06 -1.51 2.90
C VAL A 31 -19.78 -2.33 2.88
N LEU A 32 -19.71 -3.42 3.66
CA LEU A 32 -18.58 -4.35 3.64
C LEU A 32 -18.44 -5.02 2.26
N ALA A 33 -19.54 -5.49 1.69
CA ALA A 33 -19.57 -6.10 0.36
C ALA A 33 -19.15 -5.10 -0.73
N VAL A 34 -19.62 -3.86 -0.68
CA VAL A 34 -19.19 -2.78 -1.58
C VAL A 34 -17.70 -2.48 -1.41
N GLY A 35 -17.18 -2.44 -0.18
CA GLY A 35 -15.77 -2.24 0.08
C GLY A 35 -14.88 -3.36 -0.50
N ILE A 36 -15.31 -4.61 -0.38
CA ILE A 36 -14.62 -5.76 -0.97
C ILE A 36 -14.72 -5.70 -2.50
N ALA A 37 -15.92 -5.48 -3.04
CA ALA A 37 -16.16 -5.34 -4.47
C ALA A 37 -15.31 -4.21 -5.07
N ALA A 38 -15.16 -3.07 -4.40
CA ALA A 38 -14.35 -1.97 -4.90
C ALA A 38 -12.86 -2.33 -5.04
N ARG A 39 -12.32 -3.13 -4.13
CA ARG A 39 -10.94 -3.66 -4.24
C ARG A 39 -10.82 -4.63 -5.41
N LEU A 40 -11.77 -5.55 -5.54
CA LEU A 40 -11.78 -6.56 -6.61
C LEU A 40 -11.97 -5.93 -7.99
N VAL A 41 -12.87 -4.95 -8.14
CA VAL A 41 -13.08 -4.19 -9.38
C VAL A 41 -11.81 -3.45 -9.74
N ARG A 42 -11.20 -2.71 -8.81
CA ARG A 42 -9.95 -1.99 -9.07
C ARG A 42 -8.82 -2.93 -9.52
N PHE A 43 -8.70 -4.09 -8.88
CA PHE A 43 -7.76 -5.12 -9.27
C PHE A 43 -8.05 -5.66 -10.69
N ALA A 44 -9.31 -6.01 -10.96
CA ALA A 44 -9.77 -6.55 -12.25
C ALA A 44 -9.62 -5.57 -13.42
N LEU A 45 -9.73 -4.25 -13.16
CA LEU A 45 -9.53 -3.21 -14.17
C LEU A 45 -8.09 -3.14 -14.70
N ARG A 46 -7.14 -3.85 -14.08
CA ARG A 46 -5.75 -4.01 -14.55
C ARG A 46 -5.15 -2.67 -14.95
N PHE A 47 -5.10 -1.72 -14.02
CA PHE A 47 -4.49 -0.41 -14.26
C PHE A 47 -3.05 -0.62 -14.79
N PRO A 48 -2.54 0.19 -15.74
CA PRO A 48 -1.13 0.12 -16.11
C PRO A 48 -0.22 0.27 -14.89
N LEU A 49 0.98 -0.31 -14.93
CA LEU A 49 2.00 -0.02 -13.92
C LEU A 49 2.38 1.46 -14.04
N TRP A 50 2.37 2.15 -12.90
CA TRP A 50 2.91 3.50 -12.80
C TRP A 50 4.29 3.47 -12.12
N TYR A 51 4.96 4.62 -12.15
CA TYR A 51 6.35 4.80 -11.68
C TYR A 51 6.72 3.97 -10.45
N ASP A 52 6.08 4.19 -9.29
CA ASP A 52 6.56 3.53 -8.07
C ASP A 52 6.36 2.00 -8.10
N GLU A 53 5.31 1.50 -8.76
CA GLU A 53 5.08 0.05 -8.91
C GLU A 53 6.16 -0.57 -9.78
N ALA A 54 6.45 0.05 -10.92
CA ALA A 54 7.49 -0.40 -11.83
C ALA A 54 8.88 -0.34 -11.18
N ALA A 55 9.19 0.75 -10.47
CA ALA A 55 10.45 0.96 -9.78
C ALA A 55 10.76 -0.18 -8.78
N LEU A 56 9.78 -0.62 -8.00
CA LEU A 56 9.98 -1.75 -7.08
C LEU A 56 9.97 -3.10 -7.82
N SER A 57 9.13 -3.24 -8.84
CA SER A 57 9.00 -4.49 -9.60
C SER A 57 10.20 -4.77 -10.50
N ALA A 58 10.98 -3.74 -10.87
CA ALA A 58 12.19 -3.90 -11.67
C ALA A 58 13.21 -4.83 -10.99
N SER A 59 13.32 -4.77 -9.66
CA SER A 59 14.15 -5.68 -8.88
C SER A 59 13.64 -7.12 -8.82
N LEU A 60 12.47 -7.41 -9.38
CA LEU A 60 11.94 -8.78 -9.51
C LEU A 60 12.12 -9.36 -10.92
N LEU A 61 12.66 -8.58 -11.88
CA LEU A 61 12.84 -9.03 -13.25
C LEU A 61 13.84 -10.19 -13.31
N ASP A 62 15.05 -9.97 -12.81
CA ASP A 62 16.17 -10.91 -13.01
C ASP A 62 16.80 -11.39 -11.70
N ARG A 63 16.41 -10.81 -10.55
CA ARG A 63 17.00 -11.15 -9.24
C ARG A 63 16.50 -12.49 -8.68
N GLY A 64 17.41 -13.21 -8.01
CA GLY A 64 17.13 -14.37 -7.19
C GLY A 64 16.58 -14.01 -5.79
N PHE A 65 16.24 -15.03 -5.01
CA PHE A 65 15.66 -14.85 -3.67
C PHE A 65 16.59 -14.12 -2.69
N LEU A 66 17.88 -14.49 -2.68
CA LEU A 66 18.89 -13.85 -1.83
C LEU A 66 19.32 -12.49 -2.38
N ASP A 67 19.16 -12.25 -3.69
CA ASP A 67 19.55 -10.99 -4.32
C ASP A 67 18.68 -9.81 -3.89
N LEU A 68 17.54 -10.10 -3.25
CA LEU A 68 16.63 -9.13 -2.64
C LEU A 68 17.10 -8.65 -1.27
N LEU A 69 18.22 -9.16 -0.76
CA LEU A 69 18.96 -8.66 0.41
C LEU A 69 20.02 -7.60 0.04
N TRP A 70 20.22 -7.33 -1.26
CA TRP A 70 21.14 -6.31 -1.77
C TRP A 70 20.39 -5.05 -2.22
N PRO A 71 21.10 -3.93 -2.44
CA PRO A 71 20.47 -2.67 -2.82
C PRO A 71 19.49 -2.84 -3.98
N LEU A 72 18.23 -2.43 -3.78
CA LEU A 72 17.19 -2.56 -4.80
C LEU A 72 17.41 -1.53 -5.92
N ASP A 73 16.88 -1.85 -7.09
CA ASP A 73 16.88 -0.95 -8.23
C ASP A 73 15.99 0.27 -7.95
N CYS A 74 16.22 1.35 -8.69
CA CYS A 74 15.47 2.61 -8.56
C CYS A 74 15.49 3.21 -7.14
N GLY A 75 16.52 2.91 -6.33
CA GLY A 75 16.67 3.41 -4.96
C GLY A 75 15.48 3.09 -4.04
N GLN A 76 14.79 1.98 -4.30
CA GLN A 76 13.60 1.59 -3.54
C GLN A 76 13.96 0.97 -2.18
N ALA A 77 13.01 1.05 -1.25
CA ALA A 77 13.04 0.27 -0.01
C ALA A 77 11.69 -0.43 0.19
N ALA A 78 11.74 -1.69 0.60
CA ALA A 78 10.55 -2.47 0.94
C ALA A 78 10.87 -3.54 2.00
N PRO A 79 9.88 -3.97 2.80
CA PRO A 79 10.08 -5.04 3.77
C PRO A 79 10.51 -6.35 3.11
N ILE A 80 11.53 -7.02 3.65
CA ILE A 80 12.12 -8.21 3.01
C ILE A 80 11.12 -9.36 2.84
N GLY A 81 10.23 -9.56 3.82
CA GLY A 81 9.16 -10.55 3.73
C GLY A 81 8.16 -10.22 2.62
N PHE A 82 7.90 -8.93 2.37
CA PHE A 82 7.07 -8.52 1.22
C PHE A 82 7.77 -8.81 -0.11
N LEU A 83 9.07 -8.52 -0.22
CA LEU A 83 9.87 -8.81 -1.41
C LEU A 83 9.91 -10.31 -1.73
N TRP A 84 10.18 -11.14 -0.72
CA TRP A 84 10.19 -12.59 -0.87
C TRP A 84 8.82 -13.17 -1.23
N MET A 85 7.75 -12.63 -0.65
CA MET A 85 6.39 -12.97 -1.07
C MET A 85 6.16 -12.61 -2.55
N GLN A 86 6.52 -11.41 -2.98
CA GLN A 86 6.38 -10.99 -4.38
C GLN A 86 7.20 -11.86 -5.33
N TRP A 87 8.44 -12.15 -4.96
CA TRP A 87 9.31 -13.04 -5.73
C TRP A 87 8.68 -14.43 -5.88
N ALA A 88 8.18 -15.02 -4.80
CA ALA A 88 7.51 -16.32 -4.85
C ALA A 88 6.28 -16.29 -5.76
N LEU A 89 5.44 -15.26 -5.65
CA LEU A 89 4.27 -15.08 -6.51
C LEU A 89 4.65 -14.97 -7.99
N VAL A 90 5.65 -14.15 -8.32
CA VAL A 90 6.14 -13.96 -9.70
C VAL A 90 6.71 -15.27 -10.26
N LYS A 91 7.47 -16.04 -9.48
CA LYS A 91 8.04 -17.31 -9.94
C LYS A 91 6.97 -18.39 -10.14
N LEU A 92 5.92 -18.40 -9.32
CA LEU A 92 4.85 -19.41 -9.39
C LEU A 92 3.79 -19.08 -10.44
N LEU A 93 3.45 -17.80 -10.62
CA LEU A 93 2.29 -17.36 -11.41
C LEU A 93 2.67 -16.48 -12.62
N GLY A 94 3.95 -16.15 -12.78
CA GLY A 94 4.47 -15.31 -13.85
C GLY A 94 4.51 -13.81 -13.51
N PHE A 95 5.28 -13.05 -14.29
CA PHE A 95 5.44 -11.61 -14.12
C PHE A 95 4.30 -10.87 -14.86
N SER A 96 3.28 -10.42 -14.12
CA SER A 96 2.13 -9.67 -14.65
C SER A 96 1.61 -8.65 -13.65
N GLU A 97 0.84 -7.65 -14.10
CA GLU A 97 0.28 -6.64 -13.19
C GLU A 97 -0.64 -7.25 -12.11
N PHE A 98 -1.36 -8.33 -12.44
CA PHE A 98 -2.20 -9.03 -11.48
C PHE A 98 -1.38 -9.69 -10.38
N VAL A 99 -0.34 -10.43 -10.75
CA VAL A 99 0.50 -11.16 -9.80
C VAL A 99 1.24 -10.19 -8.88
N LEU A 100 1.81 -9.11 -9.44
CA LEU A 100 2.51 -8.08 -8.68
C LEU A 100 1.61 -7.36 -7.66
N ARG A 101 0.29 -7.38 -7.82
CA ARG A 101 -0.68 -6.74 -6.92
C ARG A 101 -1.39 -7.73 -6.01
N LEU A 102 -1.22 -9.04 -6.21
CA LEU A 102 -2.00 -10.08 -5.54
C LEU A 102 -1.80 -10.09 -4.03
N GLY A 103 -0.55 -9.98 -3.55
CA GLY A 103 -0.27 -9.95 -2.11
C GLY A 103 -0.95 -8.77 -1.41
N SER A 104 -0.87 -7.58 -2.01
CA SER A 104 -1.51 -6.36 -1.50
C SER A 104 -3.03 -6.46 -1.55
N LEU A 105 -3.60 -7.14 -2.54
CA LEU A 105 -5.04 -7.40 -2.63
C LEU A 105 -5.51 -8.31 -1.51
N VAL A 106 -4.81 -9.41 -1.27
CA VAL A 106 -5.14 -10.37 -0.20
C VAL A 106 -5.06 -9.67 1.15
N GLY A 107 -4.02 -8.89 1.40
CA GLY A 107 -3.93 -8.05 2.61
C GLY A 107 -5.10 -7.06 2.72
N GLY A 108 -5.40 -6.36 1.62
CA GLY A 108 -6.47 -5.37 1.54
C GLY A 108 -7.89 -5.91 1.76
N VAL A 109 -8.20 -7.10 1.23
CA VAL A 109 -9.49 -7.78 1.46
C VAL A 109 -9.53 -8.39 2.85
N GLY A 110 -8.43 -9.05 3.26
CA GLY A 110 -8.30 -9.64 4.59
C GLY A 110 -8.47 -8.62 5.71
N CYS A 111 -7.95 -7.39 5.53
CA CYS A 111 -8.07 -6.35 6.53
C CYS A 111 -9.53 -5.94 6.80
N VAL A 112 -10.42 -5.97 5.79
CA VAL A 112 -11.85 -5.65 5.98
C VAL A 112 -12.50 -6.65 6.93
N LEU A 113 -12.21 -7.94 6.74
CA LEU A 113 -12.77 -9.02 7.57
C LEU A 113 -12.21 -9.01 8.99
N ILE A 114 -10.89 -8.83 9.13
CA ILE A 114 -10.24 -8.74 10.44
C ILE A 114 -10.69 -7.50 11.18
N PHE A 115 -10.77 -6.35 10.49
CA PHE A 115 -11.18 -5.09 11.09
C PHE A 115 -12.66 -5.10 11.48
N TRP A 116 -13.55 -5.74 10.73
CA TRP A 116 -14.93 -5.95 11.17
C TRP A 116 -14.97 -6.69 12.52
N ARG A 117 -14.20 -7.77 12.68
CA ARG A 117 -14.08 -8.49 13.95
C ARG A 117 -13.46 -7.62 15.05
N LEU A 118 -12.48 -6.78 14.73
CA LEU A 118 -11.85 -5.84 15.66
C LEU A 118 -12.82 -4.75 16.12
N ALA A 119 -13.50 -4.14 15.16
CA ALA A 119 -14.76 -3.39 15.23
C ALA A 119 -15.64 -3.79 16.41
N HIS A 120 -16.22 -4.97 16.25
CA HIS A 120 -17.16 -5.56 17.17
C HIS A 120 -16.49 -6.15 18.44
N LEU A 121 -15.16 -6.26 18.46
CA LEU A 121 -14.41 -6.59 19.66
C LEU A 121 -14.31 -5.39 20.61
N VAL A 122 -14.24 -4.15 20.15
CA VAL A 122 -14.06 -3.01 21.08
C VAL A 122 -15.24 -2.06 21.14
N LEU A 123 -16.11 -2.09 20.13
CA LEU A 123 -17.28 -1.22 20.02
C LEU A 123 -18.59 -2.02 19.99
N HIS A 124 -19.72 -1.32 20.18
CA HIS A 124 -21.07 -1.88 20.15
C HIS A 124 -21.98 -1.08 19.21
N GLY A 125 -23.01 -1.74 18.68
CA GLY A 125 -24.09 -1.11 17.91
C GLY A 125 -23.59 -0.30 16.70
N SER A 126 -24.13 0.91 16.56
CA SER A 126 -23.82 1.83 15.46
C SER A 126 -22.34 2.23 15.39
N ALA A 127 -21.66 2.41 16.53
CA ALA A 127 -20.25 2.80 16.55
C ALA A 127 -19.35 1.74 15.89
N ALA A 128 -19.62 0.45 16.16
CA ALA A 128 -18.90 -0.67 15.53
C ALA A 128 -19.18 -0.73 14.03
N ALA A 129 -20.45 -0.62 13.64
CA ALA A 129 -20.87 -0.67 12.24
C ALA A 129 -20.26 0.50 11.43
N LEU A 130 -20.26 1.71 11.98
CA LEU A 130 -19.71 2.90 11.32
C LEU A 130 -18.20 2.83 11.20
N ALA A 131 -17.47 2.41 12.25
CA ALA A 131 -16.03 2.18 12.17
C ALA A 131 -15.69 1.19 11.03
N ALA A 132 -16.34 0.03 11.04
CA ALA A 132 -16.12 -1.02 10.04
C ALA A 132 -16.48 -0.55 8.62
N GLY A 133 -17.61 0.16 8.49
CA GLY A 133 -18.02 0.76 7.22
C GLY A 133 -17.02 1.76 6.68
N MET A 134 -16.53 2.69 7.53
CA MET A 134 -15.53 3.70 7.15
C MET A 134 -14.24 3.09 6.60
N LEU A 135 -13.70 2.04 7.24
CA LEU A 135 -12.50 1.37 6.74
C LEU A 135 -12.80 0.62 5.43
N ALA A 136 -13.95 -0.07 5.35
CA ALA A 136 -14.32 -0.87 4.20
C ALA A 136 -14.39 -0.04 2.91
N VAL A 137 -14.96 1.17 2.96
CA VAL A 137 -15.07 2.04 1.78
C VAL A 137 -14.00 3.14 1.73
N SER A 138 -12.95 3.04 2.55
CA SER A 138 -11.88 4.03 2.54
C SER A 138 -11.13 3.99 1.20
N TYR A 139 -11.12 5.12 0.50
CA TYR A 139 -10.46 5.24 -0.80
C TYR A 139 -8.96 4.90 -0.74
N PRO A 140 -8.15 5.44 0.20
CA PRO A 140 -6.76 4.99 0.37
C PRO A 140 -6.64 3.48 0.55
N ALA A 141 -7.47 2.87 1.41
CA ALA A 141 -7.43 1.43 1.65
C ALA A 141 -7.81 0.62 0.40
N ILE A 142 -8.81 1.06 -0.38
CA ILE A 142 -9.19 0.43 -1.65
C ILE A 142 -8.05 0.55 -2.66
N ARG A 143 -7.51 1.76 -2.83
CA ARG A 143 -6.45 2.06 -3.81
C ARG A 143 -5.22 1.20 -3.58
N TYR A 144 -4.70 1.21 -2.36
CA TYR A 144 -3.45 0.55 -2.00
C TYR A 144 -3.58 -0.97 -1.83
N SER A 145 -4.80 -1.50 -1.91
CA SER A 145 -5.02 -2.94 -2.09
C SER A 145 -4.68 -3.41 -3.52
N ALA A 146 -4.58 -2.50 -4.49
CA ALA A 146 -4.34 -2.83 -5.89
C ALA A 146 -3.11 -2.09 -6.46
N GLU A 147 -2.09 -1.86 -5.63
CA GLU A 147 -0.78 -1.38 -6.05
C GLU A 147 0.29 -2.39 -5.61
N ALA A 148 1.31 -2.62 -6.44
CA ALA A 148 2.45 -3.52 -6.22
C ALA A 148 3.42 -2.93 -5.17
N LYS A 149 2.89 -2.67 -3.97
CA LYS A 149 3.54 -2.03 -2.83
C LYS A 149 3.00 -2.62 -1.52
N PRO A 150 3.75 -2.58 -0.41
CA PRO A 150 3.39 -3.25 0.84
C PRO A 150 2.16 -2.66 1.55
N TYR A 151 1.67 -1.50 1.13
CA TYR A 151 0.63 -0.73 1.82
C TYR A 151 -0.65 -1.51 2.21
N GLY A 152 -1.15 -2.39 1.33
CA GLY A 152 -2.31 -3.25 1.64
C GLY A 152 -2.02 -4.26 2.74
N ILE A 153 -0.78 -4.76 2.79
CA ILE A 153 -0.26 -5.66 3.82
C ILE A 153 0.04 -4.89 5.12
N ASP A 154 0.61 -3.68 5.05
CA ASP A 154 0.84 -2.82 6.22
C ASP A 154 -0.47 -2.61 7.01
N LEU A 155 -1.56 -2.34 6.29
CA LEU A 155 -2.90 -2.22 6.88
C LEU A 155 -3.37 -3.52 7.53
N ALA A 156 -3.21 -4.66 6.85
CA ALA A 156 -3.63 -5.97 7.35
C ALA A 156 -2.85 -6.39 8.60
N VAL A 157 -1.52 -6.20 8.58
CA VAL A 157 -0.61 -6.50 9.68
C VAL A 157 -0.96 -5.64 10.90
N ALA A 158 -1.08 -4.31 10.74
CA ALA A 158 -1.46 -3.42 11.83
C ALA A 158 -2.82 -3.81 12.43
N THR A 159 -3.80 -4.11 11.58
CA THR A 159 -5.14 -4.55 12.02
C THR A 159 -5.09 -5.88 12.80
N GLY A 160 -4.34 -6.86 12.29
CA GLY A 160 -4.19 -8.17 12.93
C GLY A 160 -3.48 -8.09 14.28
N MET A 161 -2.40 -7.31 14.37
CA MET A 161 -1.68 -7.08 15.62
C MET A 161 -2.56 -6.38 16.66
N LEU A 162 -3.28 -5.33 16.25
CA LEU A 162 -4.24 -4.65 17.12
C LEU A 162 -5.36 -5.60 17.59
N TRP A 163 -5.85 -6.48 16.71
CA TRP A 163 -6.87 -7.47 17.08
C TRP A 163 -6.38 -8.45 18.14
N LEU A 164 -5.16 -8.98 17.99
CA LEU A 164 -4.56 -9.86 19.00
C LEU A 164 -4.29 -9.13 20.32
N ALA A 165 -3.77 -7.90 20.27
CA ALA A 165 -3.50 -7.11 21.46
C ALA A 165 -4.78 -6.78 22.24
N LEU A 166 -5.86 -6.41 21.53
CA LEU A 166 -7.15 -6.10 22.16
C LEU A 166 -7.86 -7.36 22.68
N ARG A 167 -7.63 -8.54 22.07
CA ARG A 167 -8.07 -9.82 22.64
C ARG A 167 -7.38 -10.11 23.97
N TRP A 168 -6.08 -9.83 24.05
CA TRP A 168 -5.34 -9.96 25.31
C TRP A 168 -5.82 -8.95 26.35
N LEU A 169 -5.98 -7.67 25.99
CA LEU A 169 -6.42 -6.62 26.93
C LEU A 169 -7.78 -6.90 27.58
N ARG A 170 -8.69 -7.60 26.88
CA ARG A 170 -9.97 -8.05 27.45
C ARG A 170 -9.82 -9.13 28.51
N CYS A 171 -8.79 -9.95 28.44
CA CYS A 171 -8.51 -10.99 29.41
C CYS A 171 -6.99 -11.11 29.64
N PRO A 172 -6.37 -10.19 30.42
CA PRO A 172 -4.91 -10.13 30.56
C PRO A 172 -4.29 -11.38 31.17
N ARG A 173 -5.09 -12.18 31.89
CA ARG A 173 -4.69 -13.49 32.43
C ARG A 173 -4.49 -14.57 31.35
N ALA A 174 -5.10 -14.40 30.18
CA ALA A 174 -4.97 -15.32 29.05
C ALA A 174 -3.68 -15.02 28.25
N GLY A 175 -2.53 -15.47 28.77
CA GLY A 175 -1.21 -15.24 28.16
C GLY A 175 -1.06 -15.78 26.72
N ARG A 176 -1.93 -16.71 26.27
CA ARG A 176 -1.90 -17.28 24.92
C ARG A 176 -1.87 -16.24 23.80
N TRP A 177 -2.54 -15.10 24.00
CA TRP A 177 -2.61 -14.05 22.98
C TRP A 177 -1.29 -13.25 22.89
N LEU A 178 -0.58 -13.06 24.02
CA LEU A 178 0.77 -12.47 24.02
C LEU A 178 1.79 -13.44 23.43
N TRP A 179 1.69 -14.74 23.72
CA TRP A 179 2.52 -15.75 23.08
C TRP A 179 2.28 -15.82 21.57
N LEU A 180 1.04 -15.74 21.13
CA LEU A 180 0.71 -15.67 19.72
C LEU A 180 1.27 -14.38 19.09
N LEU A 181 1.16 -13.24 19.77
CA LEU A 181 1.82 -11.99 19.35
C LEU A 181 3.34 -12.15 19.21
N ALA A 182 3.99 -12.81 20.17
CA ALA A 182 5.42 -13.08 20.12
C ALA A 182 5.78 -13.97 18.92
N ALA A 183 4.95 -14.96 18.61
CA ALA A 183 5.15 -15.86 17.47
C ALA A 183 4.95 -15.18 16.11
N VAL A 184 3.98 -14.27 15.99
CA VAL A 184 3.66 -13.59 14.71
C VAL A 184 4.48 -12.31 14.48
N ALA A 185 5.07 -11.72 15.52
CA ALA A 185 5.83 -10.47 15.41
C ALA A 185 6.95 -10.50 14.35
N PRO A 186 7.74 -11.58 14.20
CA PRO A 186 8.79 -11.61 13.17
C PRO A 186 8.23 -11.51 11.76
N ALA A 187 7.18 -12.28 11.46
CA ALA A 187 6.51 -12.23 10.17
C ALA A 187 5.85 -10.85 9.93
N ALA A 188 5.22 -10.26 10.96
CA ALA A 188 4.62 -8.94 10.88
C ALA A 188 5.62 -7.85 10.50
N LEU A 189 6.78 -7.80 11.18
CA LEU A 189 7.84 -6.82 10.90
C LEU A 189 8.54 -7.09 9.56
N ALA A 190 8.71 -8.36 9.19
CA ALA A 190 9.27 -8.72 7.87
C ALA A 190 8.35 -8.30 6.71
N LEU A 191 7.04 -8.28 6.92
CA LEU A 191 6.04 -7.90 5.91
C LEU A 191 5.75 -6.40 5.87
N SER A 192 5.96 -5.67 6.97
CA SER A 192 5.53 -4.28 7.12
C SER A 192 6.48 -3.50 8.03
N PHE A 193 7.27 -2.57 7.46
CA PHE A 193 8.13 -1.66 8.24
C PHE A 193 7.38 -0.90 9.35
N PRO A 194 6.22 -0.25 9.09
CA PRO A 194 5.55 0.52 10.13
C PRO A 194 4.88 -0.34 11.22
N ALA A 195 4.93 -1.67 11.11
CA ALA A 195 4.43 -2.57 12.15
C ALA A 195 5.19 -2.38 13.47
N VAL A 196 6.44 -1.89 13.43
CA VAL A 196 7.23 -1.58 14.63
C VAL A 196 6.55 -0.56 15.54
N PHE A 197 5.82 0.43 14.99
CA PHE A 197 5.11 1.43 15.80
C PHE A 197 3.92 0.80 16.54
N VAL A 198 3.20 -0.10 15.86
CA VAL A 198 2.12 -0.86 16.49
C VAL A 198 2.70 -1.82 17.53
N ALA A 199 3.83 -2.47 17.22
CA ALA A 199 4.49 -3.41 18.11
C ALA A 199 4.96 -2.75 19.42
N GLY A 200 5.59 -1.56 19.31
CA GLY A 200 6.03 -0.75 20.43
C GLY A 200 4.87 -0.27 21.28
N SER A 201 3.76 0.15 20.67
CA SER A 201 2.53 0.49 21.38
C SER A 201 1.98 -0.67 22.20
N ILE A 202 1.91 -1.86 21.58
CA ILE A 202 1.46 -3.09 22.26
C ILE A 202 2.36 -3.38 23.45
N SER A 203 3.69 -3.27 23.29
CA SER A 203 4.64 -3.51 24.40
C SER A 203 4.43 -2.53 25.55
N ALA A 204 4.35 -1.23 25.26
CA ALA A 204 4.21 -0.17 26.28
C ALA A 204 2.90 -0.32 27.06
N VAL A 205 1.77 -0.55 26.36
CA VAL A 205 0.48 -0.73 27.03
C VAL A 205 0.43 -2.05 27.80
N THR A 206 1.03 -3.12 27.28
CA THR A 206 1.12 -4.41 27.98
C THR A 206 1.90 -4.26 29.28
N ALA A 207 3.06 -3.59 29.26
CA ALA A 207 3.85 -3.32 30.46
C ALA A 207 3.05 -2.54 31.51
N TRP A 208 2.36 -1.47 31.08
CA TRP A 208 1.48 -0.68 31.94
C TRP A 208 0.37 -1.53 32.60
N VAL A 209 -0.30 -2.37 31.81
CA VAL A 209 -1.39 -3.21 32.29
C VAL A 209 -0.88 -4.30 33.25
N LEU A 210 0.23 -4.95 32.92
CA LEU A 210 0.85 -5.97 33.78
C LEU A 210 1.27 -5.38 35.13
N TRP A 211 1.87 -4.18 35.13
CA TRP A 211 2.25 -3.45 36.33
C TRP A 211 1.03 -3.10 37.19
N ARG A 212 0.04 -2.42 36.59
CA ARG A 212 -1.17 -1.96 37.30
C ARG A 212 -2.02 -3.11 37.85
N GLN A 213 -2.12 -4.22 37.12
CA GLN A 213 -2.94 -5.39 37.51
C GLN A 213 -2.17 -6.48 38.28
N LYS A 214 -0.86 -6.29 38.51
CA LYS A 214 0.03 -7.24 39.22
C LYS A 214 0.00 -8.67 38.66
N VAL A 215 -0.05 -8.82 37.33
CA VAL A 215 -0.14 -10.12 36.65
C VAL A 215 1.27 -10.66 36.35
N ALA A 216 1.98 -11.15 37.37
CA ALA A 216 3.39 -11.54 37.27
C ALA A 216 3.67 -12.61 36.18
N ARG A 217 2.79 -13.60 36.02
CA ARG A 217 2.94 -14.66 35.00
C ARG A 217 2.89 -14.14 33.56
N GLY A 218 2.28 -12.97 33.32
CA GLY A 218 2.25 -12.33 32.00
C GLY A 218 3.59 -11.73 31.59
N GLY A 219 4.51 -11.52 32.54
CA GLY A 219 5.83 -10.95 32.31
C GLY A 219 6.68 -11.77 31.33
N TRP A 220 6.65 -13.11 31.43
CA TRP A 220 7.40 -13.97 30.52
C TRP A 220 6.93 -13.88 29.06
N ALA A 221 5.62 -13.86 28.84
CA ALA A 221 5.07 -13.69 27.50
C ALA A 221 5.39 -12.30 26.93
N TRP A 222 5.39 -11.25 27.78
CA TRP A 222 5.81 -9.91 27.38
C TRP A 222 7.32 -9.84 27.08
N LEU A 223 8.17 -10.47 27.88
CA LEU A 223 9.61 -10.56 27.59
C LEU A 223 9.89 -11.29 26.29
N ALA A 224 9.24 -12.44 26.07
CA ALA A 224 9.35 -13.19 24.81
C ALA A 224 8.86 -12.37 23.61
N TYR A 225 7.75 -11.63 23.77
CA TYR A 225 7.27 -10.71 22.75
C TYR A 225 8.30 -9.62 22.43
N ASN A 226 8.90 -8.98 23.44
CA ASN A 226 9.92 -7.94 23.21
C ASN A 226 11.20 -8.50 22.62
N ALA A 227 11.67 -9.67 23.06
CA ALA A 227 12.82 -10.35 22.48
C ALA A 227 12.57 -10.69 20.99
N SER A 228 11.37 -11.17 20.66
CA SER A 228 10.94 -11.46 19.29
C SER A 228 10.86 -10.19 18.44
N VAL A 229 10.21 -9.12 18.93
CA VAL A 229 10.13 -7.83 18.25
C VAL A 229 11.52 -7.23 18.04
N LEU A 230 12.39 -7.25 19.06
CA LEU A 230 13.75 -6.71 18.95
C LEU A 230 14.59 -7.51 17.96
N GLY A 231 14.58 -8.84 18.04
CA GLY A 231 15.30 -9.71 17.11
C GLY A 231 14.83 -9.49 15.67
N ALA A 232 13.51 -9.44 15.46
CA ALA A 232 12.92 -9.15 14.15
C ALA A 232 13.24 -7.75 13.65
N PHE A 233 13.17 -6.73 14.51
CA PHE A 233 13.52 -5.35 14.17
C PHE A 233 14.98 -5.24 13.75
N LEU A 234 15.90 -5.85 14.50
CA LEU A 234 17.33 -5.84 14.16
C LEU A 234 17.60 -6.56 12.84
N ALA A 235 16.96 -7.71 12.60
CA ALA A 235 17.07 -8.45 11.34
C ALA A 235 16.54 -7.64 10.15
N VAL A 236 15.36 -7.02 10.30
CA VAL A 236 14.75 -6.19 9.26
C VAL A 236 15.55 -4.92 9.02
N GLN A 237 16.10 -4.29 10.06
CA GLN A 237 16.98 -3.13 9.91
C GLN A 237 18.29 -3.49 9.20
N ALA A 238 18.89 -4.62 9.54
CA ALA A 238 20.09 -5.11 8.85
C ALA A 238 19.79 -5.31 7.36
N ALA A 239 18.70 -6.02 7.04
CA ALA A 239 18.27 -6.21 5.65
C ALA A 239 17.92 -4.88 4.96
N ALA A 240 17.23 -3.95 5.62
CA ALA A 240 16.87 -2.66 5.05
C ALA A 240 18.10 -1.79 4.76
N HIS A 241 19.12 -1.84 5.62
CA HIS A 241 20.38 -1.13 5.41
C HIS A 241 21.17 -1.73 4.24
N SER A 242 21.14 -3.06 4.08
CA SER A 242 21.70 -3.73 2.91
C SER A 242 20.90 -3.47 1.62
N ASN A 243 19.58 -3.30 1.72
CA ASN A 243 18.66 -3.09 0.59
C ASN A 243 18.59 -1.66 0.07
N LEU A 244 19.10 -0.68 0.83
CA LEU A 244 19.00 0.73 0.47
C LEU A 244 20.38 1.33 0.26
N SER A 245 20.66 1.78 -0.97
CA SER A 245 21.90 2.49 -1.25
C SER A 245 21.97 3.83 -0.50
N PRO A 246 23.17 4.34 -0.20
CA PRO A 246 23.32 5.66 0.45
C PRO A 246 22.65 6.80 -0.34
N GLU A 247 22.73 6.76 -1.67
CA GLU A 247 22.07 7.72 -2.57
C GLU A 247 20.54 7.59 -2.52
N GLY A 248 20.03 6.35 -2.50
CA GLY A 248 18.60 6.07 -2.32
C GLY A 248 18.09 6.60 -0.97
N ALA A 249 18.85 6.38 0.10
CA ALA A 249 18.54 6.92 1.42
C ALA A 249 18.50 8.46 1.43
N ALA A 250 19.47 9.12 0.80
CA ALA A 250 19.49 10.58 0.68
C ALA A 250 18.30 11.10 -0.14
N THR A 251 17.94 10.41 -1.22
CA THR A 251 16.78 10.75 -2.07
C THR A 251 15.47 10.63 -1.29
N MET A 252 15.30 9.56 -0.50
CA MET A 252 14.13 9.39 0.37
C MET A 252 14.04 10.49 1.43
N GLN A 253 15.16 10.85 2.06
CA GLN A 253 15.22 11.95 3.04
C GLN A 253 14.81 13.29 2.42
N ALA A 254 15.33 13.60 1.24
CA ALA A 254 14.96 14.81 0.51
C ALA A 254 13.47 14.81 0.15
N TYR A 255 12.93 13.67 -0.29
CA TYR A 255 11.51 13.52 -0.61
C TYR A 255 10.59 13.67 0.61
N TRP A 256 11.07 13.31 1.81
CA TRP A 256 10.31 13.38 3.06
C TRP A 256 10.48 14.67 3.84
N LYS A 257 11.27 15.63 3.33
CA LYS A 257 11.60 16.87 4.03
C LYS A 257 10.40 17.57 4.68
N ASP A 258 9.30 17.72 3.96
CA ASP A 258 8.10 18.43 4.45
C ASP A 258 7.21 17.58 5.38
N ALA A 259 7.52 16.28 5.50
CA ALA A 259 6.88 15.34 6.40
C ALA A 259 7.66 15.14 7.71
N PHE A 260 8.73 15.91 7.94
CA PHE A 260 9.43 15.98 9.22
C PHE A 260 8.98 17.23 10.00
N PRO A 261 8.90 17.15 11.35
CA PRO A 261 8.41 18.26 12.16
C PRO A 261 9.37 19.46 12.07
N PRO A 262 8.87 20.67 11.73
CA PRO A 262 9.68 21.89 11.77
C PRO A 262 9.91 22.30 13.23
N LEU A 263 11.14 22.13 13.72
CA LEU A 263 11.52 22.37 15.13
C LEU A 263 12.03 23.81 15.39
N GLU A 264 11.93 24.72 14.41
CA GLU A 264 12.47 26.08 14.54
C GLU A 264 11.59 26.97 15.43
N SER A 265 10.28 26.72 15.46
CA SER A 265 9.34 27.49 16.29
C SER A 265 8.13 26.67 16.70
N LEU A 266 7.53 26.97 17.85
CA LEU A 266 6.29 26.33 18.27
C LEU A 266 5.14 26.61 17.29
N GLY A 267 5.11 27.81 16.68
CA GLY A 267 4.09 28.19 15.71
C GLY A 267 4.18 27.43 14.38
N SER A 268 5.39 27.14 13.88
CA SER A 268 5.58 26.28 12.69
C SER A 268 5.20 24.83 13.02
N LEU A 269 5.63 24.31 14.17
CA LEU A 269 5.29 22.95 14.62
C LEU A 269 3.78 22.75 14.74
N VAL A 270 3.06 23.68 15.38
CA VAL A 270 1.60 23.59 15.55
C VAL A 270 0.88 23.66 14.20
N ARG A 271 1.27 24.58 13.30
CA ARG A 271 0.68 24.66 11.95
C ARG A 271 0.91 23.39 11.15
N TRP A 272 2.13 22.83 11.21
CA TRP A 272 2.47 21.58 10.55
C TRP A 272 1.69 20.40 11.12
N LEU A 273 1.56 20.29 12.45
CA LEU A 273 0.75 19.25 13.09
C LEU A 273 -0.72 19.38 12.69
N LEU A 274 -1.28 20.58 12.66
CA LEU A 274 -2.65 20.81 12.21
C LEU A 274 -2.83 20.42 10.74
N ALA A 275 -1.88 20.74 9.87
CA ALA A 275 -1.90 20.32 8.47
C ALA A 275 -1.83 18.78 8.34
N ALA A 276 -0.95 18.11 9.09
CA ALA A 276 -0.85 16.65 9.09
C ALA A 276 -2.13 15.98 9.62
N GLN A 277 -2.70 16.51 10.70
CA GLN A 277 -3.89 15.99 11.38
C GLN A 277 -5.22 16.42 10.73
N THR A 278 -5.19 17.28 9.71
CA THR A 278 -6.37 17.58 8.89
C THR A 278 -6.15 17.20 7.43
N GLY A 279 -5.00 16.58 7.15
CA GLY A 279 -4.50 16.23 5.83
C GLY A 279 -4.65 14.75 5.48
N PRO A 280 -3.77 14.20 4.62
CA PRO A 280 -3.89 12.85 4.09
C PRO A 280 -3.91 11.73 5.14
N MET A 281 -3.25 11.89 6.30
CA MET A 281 -3.20 10.84 7.34
C MET A 281 -4.58 10.44 7.87
N LEU A 282 -5.55 11.35 7.80
CA LEU A 282 -6.91 11.15 8.26
C LEU A 282 -7.93 11.02 7.13
N SER A 283 -7.48 10.73 5.90
CA SER A 283 -8.33 10.62 4.70
C SER A 283 -9.19 9.35 4.60
N HIS A 284 -9.73 8.90 5.75
CA HIS A 284 -10.59 7.74 5.87
C HIS A 284 -12.03 8.18 6.23
N PRO A 285 -13.06 7.88 5.42
CA PRO A 285 -13.02 7.12 4.17
C PRO A 285 -12.48 7.92 2.97
N ILE A 286 -12.63 9.25 2.99
CA ILE A 286 -12.11 10.18 1.99
C ILE A 286 -11.51 11.39 2.69
N GLY A 287 -10.66 12.14 1.99
CA GLY A 287 -10.02 13.36 2.49
C GLY A 287 -8.82 13.72 1.61
N GLY A 288 -7.96 14.60 2.11
CA GLY A 288 -6.80 15.08 1.36
C GLY A 288 -6.14 16.26 2.05
N ASP A 289 -5.25 16.93 1.30
CA ASP A 289 -4.52 18.12 1.76
C ASP A 289 -5.44 19.31 2.07
N HIS A 290 -4.88 20.37 2.63
CA HIS A 290 -5.56 21.65 2.89
C HIS A 290 -6.84 21.50 3.72
N GLY A 291 -6.84 20.62 4.72
CA GLY A 291 -7.98 20.40 5.60
C GLY A 291 -9.05 19.46 5.04
N GLY A 292 -8.79 18.76 3.91
CA GLY A 292 -9.73 17.83 3.30
C GLY A 292 -10.20 16.70 4.23
N SER A 293 -9.49 16.43 5.32
CA SER A 293 -9.84 15.41 6.33
C SER A 293 -10.39 15.99 7.64
N ILE A 294 -10.81 17.27 7.67
CA ILE A 294 -11.26 17.95 8.90
C ILE A 294 -12.43 17.22 9.59
N VAL A 295 -13.37 16.66 8.84
CA VAL A 295 -14.52 15.93 9.41
C VAL A 295 -14.02 14.69 10.15
N THR A 296 -13.14 13.90 9.53
CA THR A 296 -12.55 12.72 10.18
C THR A 296 -11.72 13.13 11.40
N ALA A 297 -10.96 14.22 11.32
CA ALA A 297 -10.19 14.75 12.46
C ALA A 297 -11.09 15.11 13.66
N LEU A 298 -12.19 15.82 13.42
CA LEU A 298 -13.17 16.17 14.46
C LEU A 298 -13.84 14.93 15.06
N LEU A 299 -14.16 13.93 14.23
CA LEU A 299 -14.69 12.66 14.71
C LEU A 299 -13.67 11.89 15.56
N CYS A 300 -12.40 11.83 15.15
CA CYS A 300 -11.34 11.23 15.95
C CYS A 300 -11.18 11.96 17.29
N LEU A 301 -11.20 13.30 17.30
CA LEU A 301 -11.14 14.10 18.54
C LEU A 301 -12.33 13.83 19.45
N ALA A 302 -13.55 13.76 18.90
CA ALA A 302 -14.74 13.35 19.63
C ALA A 302 -14.60 11.92 20.19
N GLY A 303 -13.98 11.02 19.44
CA GLY A 303 -13.66 9.66 19.86
C GLY A 303 -12.68 9.61 21.02
N VAL A 304 -11.55 10.31 20.93
CA VAL A 304 -10.56 10.47 22.00
C VAL A 304 -11.23 11.00 23.26
N THR A 305 -12.01 12.07 23.14
CA THR A 305 -12.74 12.69 24.25
C THR A 305 -13.74 11.72 24.89
N ALA A 306 -14.46 10.95 24.07
CA ALA A 306 -15.44 9.97 24.55
C ALA A 306 -14.76 8.80 25.29
N LEU A 307 -13.65 8.26 24.77
CA LEU A 307 -12.90 7.19 25.43
C LEU A 307 -12.30 7.66 26.75
N ALA A 308 -11.74 8.88 26.78
CA ALA A 308 -11.21 9.50 27.98
C ALA A 308 -12.30 9.67 29.06
N ARG A 309 -13.47 10.21 28.68
CA ARG A 309 -14.62 10.36 29.58
C ARG A 309 -15.17 9.03 30.10
N ARG A 310 -15.14 7.99 29.27
CA ARG A 310 -15.52 6.61 29.65
C ARG A 310 -14.44 5.87 30.44
N ARG A 311 -13.31 6.53 30.74
CA ARG A 311 -12.14 5.97 31.44
C ARG A 311 -11.57 4.71 30.75
N GLN A 312 -11.69 4.61 29.43
CA GLN A 312 -11.14 3.51 28.62
C GLN A 312 -9.69 3.79 28.23
N GLY A 313 -8.85 4.08 29.24
CA GLY A 313 -7.47 4.54 29.05
C GLY A 313 -6.58 3.55 28.30
N ASP A 314 -6.74 2.25 28.53
CA ASP A 314 -5.91 1.22 27.87
C ASP A 314 -6.22 1.14 26.36
N LEU A 315 -7.50 1.21 25.98
CA LEU A 315 -7.91 1.25 24.58
C LEU A 315 -7.41 2.54 23.92
N LEU A 316 -7.57 3.68 24.60
CA LEU A 316 -7.09 4.96 24.08
C LEU A 316 -5.57 4.94 23.86
N ALA A 317 -4.81 4.39 24.81
CA ALA A 317 -3.35 4.28 24.71
C ALA A 317 -2.92 3.38 23.53
N VAL A 318 -3.55 2.21 23.33
CA VAL A 318 -3.23 1.36 22.17
C VAL A 318 -3.51 2.06 20.84
N LEU A 319 -4.53 2.91 20.77
CA LEU A 319 -4.88 3.61 19.53
C LEU A 319 -3.99 4.84 19.26
N LEU A 320 -3.49 5.52 20.31
CA LEU A 320 -2.74 6.78 20.18
C LEU A 320 -1.21 6.63 20.28
N VAL A 321 -0.69 5.66 21.04
CA VAL A 321 0.77 5.47 21.16
C VAL A 321 1.46 5.21 19.81
N PRO A 322 0.89 4.48 18.82
CA PRO A 322 1.52 4.34 17.50
C PRO A 322 1.76 5.68 16.81
N TRP A 323 0.88 6.67 17.02
CA TRP A 323 1.05 8.03 16.50
C TRP A 323 2.22 8.73 17.14
N GLY A 324 2.37 8.61 18.47
CA GLY A 324 3.49 9.19 19.21
C GLY A 324 4.83 8.58 18.79
N LEU A 325 4.87 7.26 18.61
CA LEU A 325 6.08 6.55 18.15
C LEU A 325 6.45 6.91 16.71
N ASN A 326 5.46 7.04 15.81
CA ASN A 326 5.69 7.51 14.46
C ASN A 326 6.18 8.98 14.44
N LEU A 327 5.58 9.86 15.24
CA LEU A 327 6.01 11.25 15.38
C LEU A 327 7.44 11.36 15.94
N LEU A 328 7.80 10.50 16.90
CA LEU A 328 9.17 10.41 17.41
C LEU A 328 10.14 9.97 16.31
N ALA A 329 9.78 8.97 15.50
CA ALA A 329 10.61 8.56 14.38
C ALA A 329 10.77 9.67 13.33
N ALA A 330 9.75 10.50 13.12
CA ALA A 330 9.84 11.66 12.25
C ALA A 330 10.72 12.77 12.83
N ALA A 331 10.62 13.05 14.14
CA ALA A 331 11.52 13.98 14.81
C ALA A 331 12.99 13.53 14.76
N LEU A 332 13.24 12.23 14.67
CA LEU A 332 14.58 11.65 14.45
C LEU A 332 14.97 11.54 12.97
N HIS A 333 14.15 12.04 12.05
CA HIS A 333 14.31 11.91 10.60
C HIS A 333 14.50 10.44 10.14
N ARG A 334 13.86 9.47 10.81
CA ARG A 334 13.95 8.04 10.46
C ARG A 334 12.74 7.52 9.69
N TYR A 335 11.57 8.14 9.87
CA TYR A 335 10.35 7.79 9.15
C TYR A 335 9.42 9.01 9.07
N PRO A 336 8.77 9.30 7.92
CA PRO A 336 7.97 10.51 7.77
C PRO A 336 6.66 10.46 8.53
N TYR A 337 6.23 11.63 9.03
CA TYR A 337 4.92 11.82 9.64
C TYR A 337 4.06 12.71 8.76
N GLY A 338 3.12 12.10 8.03
CA GLY A 338 2.29 12.83 7.07
C GLY A 338 2.87 12.84 5.67
N GLY A 339 2.58 13.90 4.91
CA GLY A 339 2.88 14.02 3.47
C GLY A 339 2.03 13.11 2.59
N HIS A 340 2.04 11.80 2.85
CA HIS A 340 1.30 10.81 2.07
C HIS A 340 0.65 9.74 2.93
N VAL A 341 -0.66 9.54 2.73
CA VAL A 341 -1.46 8.53 3.43
C VAL A 341 -0.91 7.10 3.30
N ARG A 342 -0.23 6.77 2.18
CA ARG A 342 0.38 5.45 1.94
C ARG A 342 1.37 5.02 3.02
N LEU A 343 2.10 5.97 3.62
CA LEU A 343 3.10 5.68 4.67
C LEU A 343 2.45 5.56 6.07
N ALA A 344 1.18 5.98 6.18
CA ALA A 344 0.39 5.98 7.41
C ALA A 344 -0.69 4.89 7.44
N MET A 345 -0.69 3.94 6.50
CA MET A 345 -1.72 2.90 6.41
C MET A 345 -1.85 2.04 7.69
N HIS A 346 -0.76 1.91 8.45
CA HIS A 346 -0.75 1.25 9.76
C HIS A 346 -1.60 1.97 10.83
N LEU A 347 -1.88 3.27 10.67
CA LEU A 347 -2.70 4.08 11.58
C LEU A 347 -4.19 4.03 11.23
N ALA A 348 -4.55 3.62 10.00
CA ALA A 348 -5.94 3.62 9.54
C ALA A 348 -6.93 2.85 10.43
N PRO A 349 -6.56 1.70 11.06
CA PRO A 349 -7.44 1.04 12.02
C PRO A 349 -7.73 1.93 13.24
N SER A 350 -6.72 2.64 13.76
CA SER A 350 -6.89 3.59 14.86
C SER A 350 -7.76 4.77 14.46
N VAL A 351 -7.56 5.31 13.25
CA VAL A 351 -8.41 6.39 12.69
C VAL A 351 -9.87 5.95 12.67
N CYS A 352 -10.16 4.80 12.05
CA CYS A 352 -11.53 4.33 11.87
C CYS A 352 -12.20 3.95 13.19
N LEU A 353 -11.46 3.38 14.15
CA LEU A 353 -11.97 3.11 15.50
C LEU A 353 -12.31 4.39 16.25
N LEU A 354 -11.40 5.37 16.28
CA LEU A 354 -11.64 6.64 16.95
C LEU A 354 -12.78 7.42 16.30
N ALA A 355 -12.83 7.47 14.97
CA ALA A 355 -13.92 8.13 14.26
C ALA A 355 -15.27 7.43 14.49
N GLY A 356 -15.31 6.09 14.53
CA GLY A 356 -16.52 5.34 14.86
C GLY A 356 -16.99 5.56 16.30
N VAL A 357 -16.08 5.65 17.27
CA VAL A 357 -16.42 6.06 18.65
C VAL A 357 -16.99 7.48 18.66
N GLY A 358 -16.34 8.41 17.95
CA GLY A 358 -16.77 9.81 17.84
C GLY A 358 -18.16 9.94 17.26
N LEU A 359 -18.43 9.27 16.13
CA LEU A 359 -19.75 9.19 15.53
C LEU A 359 -20.77 8.60 16.50
N GLY A 360 -20.44 7.49 17.16
CA GLY A 360 -21.31 6.89 18.19
C GLY A 360 -21.64 7.87 19.33
N ALA A 361 -20.67 8.66 19.77
CA ALA A 361 -20.86 9.69 20.80
C ALA A 361 -21.70 10.88 20.31
N VAL A 362 -21.60 11.26 19.02
CA VAL A 362 -22.47 12.27 18.40
C VAL A 362 -23.90 11.74 18.28
N LEU A 363 -24.08 10.52 17.79
CA LEU A 363 -25.39 9.88 17.64
C LEU A 363 -26.12 9.72 18.98
N ALA A 364 -25.39 9.44 20.06
CA ALA A 364 -25.96 9.34 21.40
C ALA A 364 -26.60 10.66 21.88
N ARG A 365 -26.19 11.81 21.34
CA ARG A 365 -26.77 13.13 21.67
C ARG A 365 -28.07 13.44 20.94
N LEU A 366 -28.44 12.68 19.91
CA LEU A 366 -29.62 12.96 19.06
C LEU A 366 -30.97 12.59 19.72
N GLY A 367 -30.97 12.06 20.95
CA GLY A 367 -32.18 11.77 21.73
C GLY A 367 -33.01 10.59 21.18
N GLY A 368 -32.76 9.39 21.70
CA GLY A 368 -33.56 8.18 21.43
C GLY A 368 -32.93 7.19 20.45
N ALA A 369 -32.95 5.90 20.81
CA ALA A 369 -32.29 4.81 20.08
C ALA A 369 -32.75 4.69 18.62
N SER A 370 -34.04 4.92 18.34
CA SER A 370 -34.60 4.87 16.98
C SER A 370 -34.01 5.96 16.06
N ARG A 371 -33.84 7.20 16.57
CA ARG A 371 -33.20 8.29 15.80
C ARG A 371 -31.73 7.97 15.53
N ALA A 372 -30.99 7.54 16.54
CA ALA A 372 -29.59 7.17 16.39
C ALA A 372 -29.39 6.04 15.37
N ASN A 373 -30.23 5.01 15.38
CA ASN A 373 -30.16 3.90 14.40
C ASN A 373 -30.50 4.36 12.98
N ARG A 374 -31.52 5.20 12.79
CA ARG A 374 -31.86 5.75 11.47
C ARG A 374 -30.72 6.60 10.90
N THR A 375 -30.10 7.45 11.72
CA THR A 375 -28.95 8.26 11.30
C THR A 375 -27.72 7.39 11.03
N ALA A 376 -27.48 6.33 11.81
CA ALA A 376 -26.40 5.38 11.55
C ALA A 376 -26.61 4.63 10.23
N VAL A 377 -27.83 4.18 9.95
CA VAL A 377 -28.18 3.58 8.65
C VAL A 377 -27.96 4.58 7.53
N ALA A 378 -28.44 5.82 7.64
CA ALA A 378 -28.22 6.86 6.63
C ALA A 378 -26.72 7.10 6.38
N ALA A 379 -25.90 7.16 7.43
CA ALA A 379 -24.45 7.27 7.30
C ALA A 379 -23.84 6.05 6.58
N LEU A 380 -24.31 4.83 6.86
CA LEU A 380 -23.90 3.63 6.11
C LEU A 380 -24.32 3.69 4.63
N VAL A 381 -25.52 4.22 4.31
CA VAL A 381 -25.93 4.44 2.91
C VAL A 381 -24.96 5.40 2.20
N VAL A 382 -24.59 6.50 2.86
CA VAL A 382 -23.60 7.45 2.31
C VAL A 382 -22.25 6.78 2.12
N LEU A 383 -21.79 5.98 3.07
CA LEU A 383 -20.55 5.20 2.94
C LEU A 383 -20.61 4.22 1.76
N ALA A 384 -21.71 3.49 1.59
CA ALA A 384 -21.92 2.62 0.43
C ALA A 384 -21.85 3.43 -0.89
N GLY A 385 -22.46 4.62 -0.91
CA GLY A 385 -22.39 5.56 -2.03
C GLY A 385 -20.97 6.00 -2.36
N ILE A 386 -20.14 6.30 -1.35
CA ILE A 386 -18.71 6.64 -1.53
C ILE A 386 -17.94 5.46 -2.14
N GLY A 387 -18.18 4.24 -1.64
CA GLY A 387 -17.57 3.03 -2.20
C GLY A 387 -17.98 2.79 -3.66
N ALA A 388 -19.27 2.94 -3.98
CA ALA A 388 -19.79 2.82 -5.33
C ALA A 388 -19.23 3.90 -6.27
N ALA A 389 -19.18 5.16 -5.83
CA ALA A 389 -18.60 6.26 -6.60
C ALA A 389 -17.10 6.04 -6.88
N THR A 390 -16.37 5.44 -5.94
CA THR A 390 -14.97 5.05 -6.12
C THR A 390 -14.82 4.03 -7.25
N MET A 391 -15.70 3.02 -7.31
CA MET A 391 -15.72 2.06 -8.42
C MET A 391 -16.04 2.72 -9.75
N VAL A 392 -17.08 3.56 -9.80
CA VAL A 392 -17.46 4.28 -11.02
C VAL A 392 -16.30 5.13 -11.54
N ARG A 393 -15.62 5.86 -10.64
CA ARG A 393 -14.43 6.64 -11.00
C ARG A 393 -13.32 5.76 -11.56
N ASP A 394 -13.03 4.63 -10.94
CA ASP A 394 -11.96 3.73 -11.37
C ASP A 394 -12.29 3.08 -12.73
N VAL A 395 -13.55 2.73 -12.98
CA VAL A 395 -14.01 2.23 -14.29
C VAL A 395 -13.90 3.32 -15.35
N ALA A 396 -14.31 4.56 -15.03
CA ALA A 396 -14.26 5.68 -15.96
C ALA A 396 -12.83 6.14 -16.28
N ARG A 397 -11.88 5.94 -15.36
CA ARG A 397 -10.47 6.32 -15.52
C ARG A 397 -9.56 5.19 -15.02
N PRO A 398 -9.36 4.13 -15.83
CA PRO A 398 -8.64 2.92 -15.43
C PRO A 398 -7.11 3.07 -15.48
N ALA A 399 -6.61 4.24 -15.09
CA ALA A 399 -5.18 4.55 -15.03
C ALA A 399 -4.90 5.66 -14.02
N ARG A 400 -3.66 5.69 -13.51
CA ARG A 400 -3.21 6.79 -12.66
C ARG A 400 -2.92 8.03 -13.48
N SER A 401 -2.25 7.87 -14.62
CA SER A 401 -1.95 8.92 -15.58
C SER A 401 -2.09 8.42 -17.02
N GLU A 402 -2.25 9.36 -17.95
CA GLU A 402 -2.23 9.07 -19.39
C GLU A 402 -0.85 8.56 -19.85
N ASN A 403 0.24 8.97 -19.19
CA ASN A 403 1.58 8.47 -19.51
C ASN A 403 1.67 6.96 -19.25
N ASP A 404 1.09 6.47 -18.16
CA ASP A 404 1.10 5.03 -17.84
C ASP A 404 0.32 4.22 -18.90
N LEU A 405 -0.80 4.75 -19.39
CA LEU A 405 -1.58 4.13 -20.49
C LEU A 405 -0.77 4.08 -21.78
N ARG A 406 -0.11 5.20 -22.14
CA ARG A 406 0.70 5.31 -23.35
C ARG A 406 1.92 4.39 -23.31
N ALA A 407 2.62 4.31 -22.17
CA ALA A 407 3.76 3.42 -22.00
C ALA A 407 3.36 1.95 -22.18
N ARG A 408 2.23 1.53 -21.59
CA ARG A 408 1.67 0.19 -21.78
C ARG A 408 1.27 -0.06 -23.23
N ALA A 409 0.52 0.85 -23.85
CA ALA A 409 0.08 0.72 -25.23
C ALA A 409 1.26 0.64 -26.21
N PHE A 410 2.29 1.46 -25.97
CA PHE A 410 3.54 1.41 -26.72
C PHE A 410 4.19 0.03 -26.61
N ALA A 411 4.34 -0.53 -25.40
CA ALA A 411 4.95 -1.84 -25.23
C ALA A 411 4.15 -2.97 -25.89
N GLN A 412 2.81 -2.93 -25.78
CA GLN A 412 1.90 -3.89 -26.43
C GLN A 412 2.05 -3.89 -27.96
N TRP A 413 2.18 -2.71 -28.55
CA TRP A 413 2.41 -2.57 -29.98
C TRP A 413 3.85 -2.98 -30.35
N PHE A 414 4.85 -2.35 -29.71
CA PHE A 414 6.24 -2.41 -30.10
C PHE A 414 6.77 -3.85 -30.09
N TRP A 415 6.62 -4.55 -28.96
CA TRP A 415 7.20 -5.88 -28.78
C TRP A 415 6.51 -6.99 -29.57
N VAL A 416 5.32 -6.73 -30.12
CA VAL A 416 4.59 -7.65 -30.98
C VAL A 416 4.87 -7.32 -32.45
N ALA A 417 4.63 -6.07 -32.85
CA ALA A 417 4.76 -5.65 -34.24
C ALA A 417 6.22 -5.71 -34.73
N LYS A 418 7.19 -5.33 -33.89
CA LYS A 418 8.61 -5.36 -34.29
C LYS A 418 9.23 -6.76 -34.26
N ALA A 419 8.53 -7.75 -33.73
CA ALA A 419 8.94 -9.15 -33.74
C ALA A 419 8.23 -9.98 -34.83
N PHE A 420 7.35 -9.38 -35.63
CA PHE A 420 6.49 -10.12 -36.57
C PHE A 420 7.27 -10.79 -37.71
N ASP A 421 8.21 -10.06 -38.29
CA ASP A 421 9.01 -10.43 -39.47
C ASP A 421 10.53 -10.39 -39.19
N GLY A 422 10.93 -10.47 -37.92
CA GLY A 422 12.33 -10.44 -37.53
C GLY A 422 12.55 -10.84 -36.07
N GLU A 423 13.80 -11.16 -35.73
CA GLU A 423 14.18 -11.53 -34.38
C GLU A 423 14.42 -10.27 -33.54
N LEU A 424 13.48 -9.95 -32.65
CA LEU A 424 13.56 -8.76 -31.80
C LEU A 424 14.21 -9.10 -30.44
N VAL A 425 15.36 -8.47 -30.19
CA VAL A 425 16.13 -8.59 -28.96
C VAL A 425 16.27 -7.25 -28.27
N CYS A 426 16.40 -7.27 -26.96
CA CYS A 426 16.65 -6.11 -26.12
C CYS A 426 18.13 -5.99 -25.79
N ALA A 427 18.66 -4.79 -26.00
CA ALA A 427 20.04 -4.45 -25.67
C ALA A 427 20.40 -4.75 -24.20
N ARG A 428 19.46 -4.56 -23.26
CA ARG A 428 19.70 -4.81 -21.84
C ARG A 428 19.41 -6.25 -21.43
N THR A 429 18.19 -6.71 -21.68
CA THR A 429 17.69 -7.96 -21.07
C THR A 429 18.08 -9.22 -21.82
N ASP A 430 18.38 -9.15 -23.12
CA ASP A 430 18.84 -10.31 -23.91
C ASP A 430 20.34 -10.28 -24.21
N LEU A 431 20.85 -9.08 -24.54
CA LEU A 431 22.24 -8.91 -24.97
C LEU A 431 23.20 -8.53 -23.83
N HIS A 432 22.66 -8.08 -22.70
CA HIS A 432 23.44 -7.62 -21.54
C HIS A 432 24.52 -6.59 -21.92
N LEU A 433 24.17 -5.63 -22.78
CA LEU A 433 25.16 -4.68 -23.30
C LEU A 433 25.60 -3.69 -22.21
N PRO A 434 26.91 -3.46 -22.07
CA PRO A 434 27.48 -2.68 -20.97
C PRO A 434 26.98 -1.22 -20.92
N PHE A 435 26.79 -0.58 -22.08
CA PHE A 435 26.24 0.78 -22.20
C PHE A 435 24.74 0.91 -21.81
N THR A 436 24.06 -0.20 -21.50
CA THR A 436 22.67 -0.19 -21.02
C THR A 436 22.54 -0.26 -19.50
N HIS A 437 23.67 -0.41 -18.80
CA HIS A 437 23.73 -0.45 -17.35
C HIS A 437 23.86 0.97 -16.79
N THR A 438 22.73 1.66 -16.68
CA THR A 438 22.57 2.77 -15.75
C THR A 438 22.54 2.21 -14.33
N LEU A 439 23.47 2.68 -13.49
CA LEU A 439 23.73 2.19 -12.12
C LEU A 439 22.51 2.20 -11.19
N LEU A 440 21.48 2.95 -11.56
CA LEU A 440 20.18 2.97 -10.93
C LEU A 440 19.19 3.05 -12.09
N LEU A 441 18.42 2.00 -12.33
CA LEU A 441 17.24 2.09 -13.19
C LEU A 441 16.49 3.38 -12.82
N GLU A 442 16.37 4.30 -13.76
CA GLU A 442 15.42 5.39 -13.57
C GLU A 442 14.01 4.80 -13.66
N GLY A 443 13.00 5.45 -13.07
CA GLY A 443 11.67 4.85 -13.09
C GLY A 443 11.04 4.75 -14.48
N ASP A 444 11.46 5.56 -15.45
CA ASP A 444 11.02 5.43 -16.84
C ASP A 444 11.57 4.14 -17.49
N GLU A 445 12.83 3.80 -17.22
CA GLU A 445 13.40 2.52 -17.62
C GLU A 445 12.69 1.34 -16.94
N ALA A 446 12.40 1.48 -15.64
CA ALA A 446 11.67 0.46 -14.89
C ALA A 446 10.29 0.20 -15.51
N ILE A 447 9.56 1.26 -15.91
CA ILE A 447 8.29 1.14 -16.64
C ILE A 447 8.49 0.39 -17.95
N TYR A 448 9.51 0.74 -18.73
CA TYR A 448 9.80 0.10 -20.02
C TYR A 448 10.09 -1.40 -19.86
N TYR A 449 11.02 -1.78 -18.98
CA TYR A 449 11.44 -3.18 -18.82
C TYR A 449 10.38 -4.04 -18.14
N CYS A 450 9.61 -3.50 -17.19
CA CYS A 450 8.46 -4.21 -16.64
C CYS A 450 7.41 -4.46 -17.73
N ASN A 451 7.06 -3.45 -18.54
CA ASN A 451 6.12 -3.63 -19.63
C ASN A 451 6.66 -4.56 -20.73
N GLN A 452 7.97 -4.55 -21.02
CA GLN A 452 8.58 -5.55 -21.91
C GLN A 452 8.34 -6.96 -21.38
N ARG A 453 8.67 -7.22 -20.11
CA ARG A 453 8.53 -8.55 -19.51
C ARG A 453 7.10 -9.06 -19.56
N ILE A 454 6.12 -8.16 -19.44
CA ILE A 454 4.69 -8.47 -19.48
C ILE A 454 4.19 -8.66 -20.92
N TYR A 455 4.56 -7.77 -21.84
CA TYR A 455 3.91 -7.63 -23.15
C TYR A 455 4.70 -8.19 -24.33
N SER A 456 5.99 -8.49 -24.17
CA SER A 456 6.73 -9.23 -25.19
C SER A 456 6.44 -10.73 -25.06
N PRO A 457 5.84 -11.39 -26.08
CA PRO A 457 5.48 -12.80 -25.98
C PRO A 457 6.69 -13.72 -25.69
N ARG A 458 7.87 -13.37 -26.19
CA ARG A 458 9.11 -14.11 -25.96
C ARG A 458 9.59 -13.96 -24.51
N HIS A 459 9.69 -12.73 -24.02
CA HIS A 459 10.14 -12.47 -22.64
C HIS A 459 9.15 -12.99 -21.60
N ALA A 460 7.84 -12.87 -21.84
CA ALA A 460 6.80 -13.39 -20.95
C ALA A 460 6.87 -14.91 -20.79
N ARG A 461 7.33 -15.64 -21.82
CA ARG A 461 7.56 -17.09 -21.79
C ARG A 461 8.97 -17.50 -21.34
N GLY A 462 9.86 -16.55 -21.06
CA GLY A 462 11.27 -16.84 -20.74
C GLY A 462 12.03 -17.52 -21.87
N GLN A 463 11.67 -17.25 -23.13
CA GLN A 463 12.31 -17.87 -24.30
C GLN A 463 13.56 -17.09 -24.73
N ALA A 464 14.64 -17.81 -25.03
CA ALA A 464 15.84 -17.23 -25.62
C ALA A 464 15.59 -16.73 -27.05
N PRO A 465 16.36 -15.76 -27.55
CA PRO A 465 16.31 -15.35 -28.96
C PRO A 465 16.63 -16.52 -29.92
N GLN A 466 15.95 -16.56 -31.06
CA GLN A 466 16.11 -17.60 -32.08
C GLN A 466 17.22 -17.22 -33.08
N TRP A 467 18.47 -17.30 -32.62
CA TRP A 467 19.66 -16.87 -33.38
C TRP A 467 19.81 -17.57 -34.73
N GLU A 468 19.42 -18.84 -34.80
CA GLU A 468 19.49 -19.70 -35.98
C GLU A 468 18.53 -19.29 -37.11
N ARG A 469 17.48 -18.51 -36.82
CA ARG A 469 16.52 -18.04 -37.84
C ARG A 469 16.97 -16.78 -38.55
N ILE A 470 18.00 -16.10 -38.04
CA ILE A 470 18.43 -14.80 -38.55
C ILE A 470 18.92 -14.97 -39.99
N SER A 471 18.26 -14.28 -40.91
CA SER A 471 18.52 -14.36 -42.36
C SER A 471 18.16 -13.03 -43.04
N ALA A 472 18.43 -12.92 -44.34
CA ALA A 472 18.00 -11.75 -45.12
C ALA A 472 16.47 -11.55 -45.15
N ARG A 473 15.68 -12.61 -44.91
CA ARG A 473 14.20 -12.55 -44.84
C ARG A 473 13.67 -12.47 -43.40
N TRP A 474 14.56 -12.57 -42.41
CA TRP A 474 14.23 -12.54 -40.99
C TRP A 474 15.38 -11.83 -40.24
N PRO A 475 15.48 -10.49 -40.34
CA PRO A 475 16.59 -9.73 -39.78
C PRO A 475 16.60 -9.76 -38.26
N LEU A 476 17.76 -9.48 -37.67
CA LEU A 476 17.93 -9.23 -36.24
C LEU A 476 17.63 -7.76 -35.95
N ARG A 477 16.75 -7.48 -34.99
CA ARG A 477 16.42 -6.14 -34.53
C ARG A 477 16.83 -5.98 -33.07
N CYS A 478 17.77 -5.11 -32.81
CA CYS A 478 18.25 -4.80 -31.47
C CYS A 478 17.57 -3.51 -30.97
N ALA A 479 16.67 -3.64 -30.00
CA ALA A 479 15.95 -2.54 -29.37
C ALA A 479 16.67 -2.06 -28.10
N TRP A 480 16.92 -0.75 -28.03
CA TRP A 480 17.55 -0.08 -26.91
C TRP A 480 16.69 1.10 -26.45
N PHE A 481 16.25 1.06 -25.19
CA PHE A 481 15.54 2.18 -24.58
C PHE A 481 16.55 3.19 -24.02
N ARG A 482 16.39 4.44 -24.41
CA ARG A 482 17.27 5.56 -24.09
C ARG A 482 16.48 6.68 -23.45
N VAL A 483 17.01 7.17 -22.34
CA VAL A 483 16.57 8.39 -21.67
C VAL A 483 17.52 9.52 -22.11
N PRO A 484 17.05 10.63 -22.73
CA PRO A 484 17.93 11.59 -23.40
C PRO A 484 18.95 12.28 -22.51
N TRP A 485 18.63 12.50 -21.23
CA TRP A 485 19.50 13.20 -20.29
C TRP A 485 20.45 12.28 -19.52
N LEU A 486 20.33 10.95 -19.66
CA LEU A 486 21.30 10.03 -19.10
C LEU A 486 22.53 9.96 -20.02
N PRO A 487 23.76 9.98 -19.47
CA PRO A 487 24.97 9.90 -20.27
C PRO A 487 24.99 8.58 -21.05
N CYS A 488 25.25 8.68 -22.35
CA CYS A 488 25.47 7.54 -23.21
C CYS A 488 26.96 7.34 -23.41
N ASP A 489 27.46 6.12 -23.19
CA ASP A 489 28.78 5.74 -23.66
C ASP A 489 28.73 5.47 -25.18
N GLU A 490 28.79 6.56 -25.94
CA GLU A 490 28.82 6.51 -27.41
C GLU A 490 30.01 5.67 -27.93
N THR A 491 31.13 5.61 -27.17
CA THR A 491 32.30 4.82 -27.55
C THR A 491 32.01 3.32 -27.48
N GLU A 492 31.32 2.87 -26.43
CA GLU A 492 30.90 1.47 -26.32
C GLU A 492 29.81 1.10 -27.33
N LEU A 493 28.88 2.03 -27.61
CA LEU A 493 27.90 1.85 -28.67
C LEU A 493 28.59 1.65 -30.02
N GLU A 494 29.52 2.53 -30.40
CA GLU A 494 30.30 2.43 -31.63
C GLU A 494 31.12 1.14 -31.69
N ARG A 495 31.75 0.75 -30.57
CA ARG A 495 32.51 -0.51 -30.47
C ARG A 495 31.61 -1.72 -30.71
N TRP A 496 30.43 -1.75 -30.09
CA TRP A 496 29.45 -2.81 -30.29
C TRP A 496 28.93 -2.83 -31.74
N LEU A 497 28.59 -1.68 -32.31
CA LEU A 497 28.18 -1.57 -33.71
C LEU A 497 29.26 -2.08 -34.66
N GLY A 498 30.53 -1.74 -34.42
CA GLY A 498 31.67 -2.25 -35.18
C GLY A 498 31.83 -3.77 -35.08
N GLN A 499 31.61 -4.35 -33.91
CA GLN A 499 31.62 -5.82 -33.73
C GLN A 499 30.47 -6.50 -34.48
N MET A 500 29.25 -5.96 -34.38
CA MET A 500 28.08 -6.48 -35.10
C MET A 500 28.29 -6.43 -36.62
N GLN A 501 28.90 -5.35 -37.11
CA GLN A 501 29.13 -5.15 -38.54
C GLN A 501 30.16 -6.09 -39.18
N LYS A 502 30.91 -6.86 -38.39
CA LYS A 502 31.79 -7.94 -38.88
C LYS A 502 30.99 -9.14 -39.42
N ARG A 503 29.83 -9.43 -38.81
CA ARG A 503 28.99 -10.59 -39.14
C ARG A 503 27.71 -10.20 -39.88
N PHE A 504 27.22 -8.99 -39.62
CA PHE A 504 26.00 -8.46 -40.20
C PHE A 504 26.28 -7.16 -40.96
N ARG A 505 25.38 -6.78 -41.84
CA ARG A 505 25.26 -5.43 -42.38
C ARG A 505 24.16 -4.71 -41.62
N LEU A 506 24.44 -3.50 -41.11
CA LEU A 506 23.41 -2.63 -40.54
C LEU A 506 22.50 -2.17 -41.69
N ALA A 507 21.26 -2.65 -41.71
CA ALA A 507 20.28 -2.36 -42.75
C ALA A 507 19.53 -1.06 -42.47
N SER A 508 19.15 -0.81 -41.21
CA SER A 508 18.50 0.43 -40.81
C SER A 508 18.73 0.75 -39.33
N ARG A 509 18.60 2.03 -38.99
CA ARG A 509 18.50 2.54 -37.61
C ARG A 509 17.23 3.37 -37.53
N GLN A 510 16.32 2.99 -36.65
CA GLN A 510 15.03 3.66 -36.47
C GLN A 510 14.89 4.14 -35.03
N SER A 511 14.29 5.30 -34.85
CA SER A 511 14.11 5.92 -33.54
C SER A 511 12.62 6.13 -33.27
N TYR A 512 12.15 5.63 -32.12
CA TYR A 512 10.74 5.68 -31.72
C TYR A 512 10.60 6.55 -30.47
N PRO A 513 10.03 7.76 -30.57
CA PRO A 513 9.82 8.60 -29.41
C PRO A 513 8.72 8.02 -28.50
N VAL A 514 8.98 8.04 -27.20
CA VAL A 514 8.04 7.69 -26.12
C VAL A 514 7.80 8.97 -25.32
N PRO A 515 6.84 9.81 -25.73
CA PRO A 515 6.64 11.14 -25.16
C PRO A 515 6.07 11.07 -23.73
N VAL A 516 6.61 11.90 -22.84
CA VAL A 516 6.19 12.06 -21.45
C VAL A 516 5.54 13.44 -21.30
N PHE A 517 4.32 13.46 -20.76
CA PHE A 517 3.54 14.69 -20.65
C PHE A 517 3.31 15.08 -19.19
N ASN A 518 3.37 16.38 -18.92
CA ASN A 518 2.90 16.95 -17.67
C ASN A 518 1.60 17.73 -17.90
N LYS A 519 1.11 18.45 -16.87
CA LYS A 519 -0.13 19.23 -16.97
C LYS A 519 -0.08 20.38 -18.00
N ARG A 520 1.13 20.80 -18.43
CA ARG A 520 1.36 21.92 -19.34
C ARG A 520 1.64 21.48 -20.79
N GLY A 521 1.76 20.17 -21.05
CA GLY A 521 2.03 19.63 -22.38
C GLY A 521 3.14 18.58 -22.37
N LEU A 522 3.84 18.46 -23.50
CA LEU A 522 5.02 17.59 -23.62
C LEU A 522 6.12 18.13 -22.68
N GLU A 523 6.58 17.28 -21.77
CA GLU A 523 7.63 17.60 -20.81
C GLU A 523 8.98 17.11 -21.31
N SER A 524 9.03 15.86 -21.74
CA SER A 524 10.21 15.21 -22.27
C SER A 524 9.80 14.07 -23.21
N HIS A 525 10.76 13.38 -23.81
CA HIS A 525 10.49 12.15 -24.55
C HIS A 525 11.63 11.18 -24.31
N ASN A 526 11.30 9.95 -23.95
CA ASN A 526 12.26 8.85 -24.04
C ASN A 526 12.29 8.33 -25.47
N THR A 527 13.25 7.47 -25.78
CA THR A 527 13.42 6.97 -27.15
C THR A 527 13.72 5.48 -27.13
N VAL A 528 13.10 4.73 -28.04
CA VAL A 528 13.54 3.36 -28.35
C VAL A 528 14.26 3.38 -29.69
N GLU A 529 15.57 3.18 -29.66
CA GLU A 529 16.41 3.00 -30.84
C GLU A 529 16.35 1.53 -31.27
N VAL A 530 16.13 1.28 -32.56
CA VAL A 530 16.11 -0.06 -33.15
C VAL A 530 17.17 -0.13 -34.25
N PHE A 531 18.16 -0.99 -34.03
CA PHE A 531 19.19 -1.31 -35.02
C PHE A 531 18.83 -2.61 -35.73
N GLU A 532 18.62 -2.56 -37.04
CA GLU A 532 18.28 -3.74 -37.84
C GLU A 532 19.52 -4.26 -38.58
N PHE A 533 19.80 -5.54 -38.40
CA PHE A 533 20.96 -6.24 -38.92
C PHE A 533 20.54 -7.40 -39.82
N VAL A 534 21.19 -7.48 -40.99
CA VAL A 534 21.00 -8.56 -41.97
C VAL A 534 22.35 -9.30 -42.14
N PRO A 535 22.40 -10.64 -42.19
CA PRO A 535 23.65 -11.35 -42.45
C PRO A 535 24.36 -10.85 -43.72
N ARG A 536 25.69 -10.82 -43.68
CA ARG A 536 26.50 -10.45 -44.85
C ARG A 536 26.52 -11.51 -45.93
#